data_AF-A0A534HBG5-F1
#
_entry.id   AF-A0A534HBG5-F1
#
_cell.length_a   1.000
_cell.length_b   1.000
_cell.length_c   1.000
_cell.angle_alpha   90.00
_cell.angle_beta   90.00
_cell.angle_gamma   90.00
#
_symmetry.space_group_name_H-M   'P 1'
#
loop_
_entity.id
_entity.type
_entity.pdbx_description
1 polymer ?
#
loop_
_entity_poly.entity_id
_entity_poly.type
_entity_poly.pdbx_seq_one_letter_code
_entity_poly.pdbx_strand_id
1 'polypeptide(L)'
;MFPRSKERGVRLFATAGNPERRETRVSAALCDWAVRYIERFDFALVPLPHATKAPAHEGWNRDENLIKTAARAWQHWLAHPHDGMGVCLSPSRLVSLDVDYPEGARAVLAAEGIDLDALMASTSTIIGRAPLLEFKAPAAALGRKSVVWPPRAGGEKPVTVIELRAGRVQDVLPPSIHPDTHQPYTWHTPPKDGFPPLPEELHELWLDFDAFKHRARNRCPWASPEPEPARRPEPRRVPRAPGTVSVIATFNAAHDPVAILEAHGYQRAGRQRWKSPNGHGGGGVVQLESGK
;
A
#
# COMPACT_ATOMS: atom_id res chain seq x y z
N MET A 1 -19.37 -61.16 -50.62
CA MET A 1 -20.53 -60.37 -50.15
C MET A 1 -20.38 -60.15 -48.65
N PHE A 2 -19.76 -59.04 -48.23
CA PHE A 2 -19.85 -58.42 -46.89
C PHE A 2 -19.23 -57.01 -47.03
N PRO A 3 -19.96 -55.91 -46.73
CA PRO A 3 -19.50 -54.56 -47.02
C PRO A 3 -18.66 -53.95 -45.88
N ARG A 4 -17.71 -53.10 -46.26
CA ARG A 4 -16.88 -52.27 -45.36
C ARG A 4 -17.73 -51.18 -44.69
N SER A 5 -17.67 -51.06 -43.36
CA SER A 5 -18.25 -49.95 -42.61
C SER A 5 -17.38 -48.69 -42.76
N LYS A 6 -17.98 -47.58 -43.20
CA LYS A 6 -17.40 -46.24 -43.10
C LYS A 6 -17.72 -45.66 -41.72
N GLU A 7 -16.71 -45.40 -40.91
CA GLU A 7 -16.80 -44.57 -39.71
C GLU A 7 -17.19 -43.13 -40.12
N ARG A 8 -18.28 -42.62 -39.52
CA ARG A 8 -18.65 -41.20 -39.59
C ARG A 8 -18.12 -40.51 -38.34
N GLY A 9 -17.04 -39.75 -38.49
CA GLY A 9 -16.55 -38.84 -37.47
C GLY A 9 -17.58 -37.74 -37.20
N VAL A 10 -18.12 -37.71 -35.97
CA VAL A 10 -18.93 -36.60 -35.46
C VAL A 10 -17.96 -35.47 -35.09
N ARG A 11 -17.92 -34.40 -35.91
CA ARG A 11 -17.30 -33.14 -35.51
C ARG A 11 -18.21 -32.47 -34.48
N LEU A 12 -17.78 -32.46 -33.22
CA LEU A 12 -18.30 -31.55 -32.20
C LEU A 12 -17.94 -30.12 -32.61
N PHE A 13 -18.91 -29.40 -33.16
CA PHE A 13 -18.81 -27.96 -33.32
C PHE A 13 -19.00 -27.33 -31.93
N ALA A 14 -17.92 -26.79 -31.37
CA ALA A 14 -18.04 -25.85 -30.26
C ALA A 14 -18.80 -24.63 -30.77
N THR A 15 -20.02 -24.42 -30.31
CA THR A 15 -20.80 -23.22 -30.61
C THR A 15 -20.14 -22.04 -29.89
N ALA A 16 -19.47 -21.18 -30.66
CA ALA A 16 -19.09 -19.86 -30.18
C ALA A 16 -20.37 -19.10 -29.81
N GLY A 17 -20.52 -18.73 -28.53
CA GLY A 17 -21.68 -17.99 -28.05
C GLY A 17 -21.83 -16.64 -28.77
N ASN A 18 -23.07 -16.14 -28.89
CA ASN A 18 -23.37 -14.87 -29.55
C ASN A 18 -22.55 -13.71 -28.91
N PRO A 19 -21.72 -13.00 -29.70
CA PRO A 19 -20.85 -11.93 -29.21
C PRO A 19 -21.63 -10.78 -28.54
N GLU A 20 -22.80 -10.40 -29.06
CA GLU A 20 -23.63 -9.32 -28.49
C GLU A 20 -24.13 -9.69 -27.09
N ARG A 21 -24.50 -10.95 -26.87
CA ARG A 21 -24.92 -11.44 -25.55
C ARG A 21 -23.75 -11.51 -24.55
N ARG A 22 -22.53 -11.75 -25.04
CA ARG A 22 -21.33 -11.75 -24.21
C ARG A 22 -20.94 -10.33 -23.79
N GLU A 23 -20.97 -9.39 -24.73
CA GLU A 23 -20.68 -7.98 -24.50
C GLU A 23 -21.67 -7.31 -23.55
N THR A 24 -22.97 -7.57 -23.75
CA THR A 24 -24.04 -7.08 -22.85
C THR A 24 -23.83 -7.59 -21.41
N ARG A 25 -23.43 -8.86 -21.23
CA ARG A 25 -23.16 -9.43 -19.89
C ARG A 25 -21.91 -8.84 -19.23
N VAL A 26 -20.87 -8.55 -20.01
CA VAL A 26 -19.64 -7.92 -19.50
C VAL A 26 -19.93 -6.48 -19.06
N SER A 27 -20.71 -5.72 -19.84
CA SER A 27 -21.13 -4.36 -19.50
C SER A 27 -21.99 -4.33 -18.22
N ALA A 28 -22.96 -5.25 -18.08
CA ALA A 28 -23.76 -5.36 -16.87
C ALA A 28 -22.90 -5.64 -15.62
N ALA A 29 -21.94 -6.56 -15.73
CA ALA A 29 -21.04 -6.86 -14.63
C ALA A 29 -20.15 -5.66 -14.24
N LEU A 30 -19.69 -4.86 -15.21
CA LEU A 30 -18.88 -3.66 -14.94
C LEU A 30 -19.69 -2.58 -14.21
N CYS A 31 -20.95 -2.38 -14.62
CA CYS A 31 -21.88 -1.47 -13.96
C CYS A 31 -22.15 -1.90 -12.51
N ASP A 32 -22.39 -3.19 -12.28
CA ASP A 32 -22.61 -3.76 -10.94
C ASP A 32 -21.40 -3.53 -10.03
N TRP A 33 -20.17 -3.70 -10.55
CA TRP A 33 -18.96 -3.42 -9.81
C TRP A 33 -18.82 -1.93 -9.45
N ALA A 34 -19.08 -1.04 -10.40
CA ALA A 34 -19.00 0.40 -10.17
C ALA A 34 -20.00 0.85 -9.08
N VAL A 35 -21.24 0.37 -9.14
CA VAL A 35 -22.26 0.61 -8.11
C VAL A 35 -21.81 0.06 -6.77
N ARG A 36 -21.31 -1.18 -6.74
CA ARG A 36 -20.84 -1.83 -5.51
C ARG A 36 -19.72 -1.05 -4.83
N TYR A 37 -18.75 -0.52 -5.57
CA TYR A 37 -17.67 0.27 -4.98
C TYR A 37 -18.19 1.49 -4.24
N ILE A 38 -19.22 2.15 -4.77
CA ILE A 38 -19.83 3.32 -4.14
C ILE A 38 -20.67 2.89 -2.94
N GLU A 39 -21.62 1.97 -3.11
CA GLU A 39 -22.59 1.65 -2.07
C GLU A 39 -21.98 0.90 -0.88
N ARG A 40 -21.00 0.02 -1.14
CA ARG A 40 -20.39 -0.79 -0.07
C ARG A 40 -19.18 -0.12 0.57
N PHE A 41 -18.42 0.67 -0.19
CA PHE A 41 -17.13 1.18 0.26
C PHE A 41 -17.01 2.71 0.24
N ASP A 42 -18.05 3.43 -0.19
CA ASP A 42 -18.07 4.91 -0.22
C ASP A 42 -16.93 5.47 -1.08
N PHE A 43 -16.62 4.79 -2.18
CA PHE A 43 -15.55 5.19 -3.08
C PHE A 43 -15.95 6.36 -3.96
N ALA A 44 -14.98 7.23 -4.22
CA ALA A 44 -15.04 8.24 -5.27
C ALA A 44 -14.32 7.71 -6.52
N LEU A 45 -15.12 7.28 -7.50
CA LEU A 45 -14.60 6.63 -8.70
C LEU A 45 -14.10 7.63 -9.74
N VAL A 46 -13.10 7.18 -10.49
CA VAL A 46 -12.45 7.91 -11.59
C VAL A 46 -12.58 7.07 -12.86
N PRO A 47 -13.30 7.54 -13.89
CA PRO A 47 -13.26 6.91 -15.19
C PRO A 47 -11.85 6.88 -15.79
N LEU A 48 -11.44 5.72 -16.28
CA LEU A 48 -10.19 5.55 -17.01
C LEU A 48 -10.52 5.22 -18.46
N PRO A 49 -10.11 6.05 -19.44
CA PRO A 49 -10.36 5.74 -20.85
C PRO A 49 -9.89 4.33 -21.22
N HIS A 50 -10.61 3.69 -22.13
CA HIS A 50 -10.26 2.35 -22.63
C HIS A 50 -8.77 2.21 -22.95
N ALA A 51 -8.19 1.07 -22.52
CA ALA A 51 -6.78 0.73 -22.68
C ALA A 51 -5.80 1.76 -22.08
N THR A 52 -6.21 2.47 -21.03
CA THR A 52 -5.33 3.34 -20.24
C THR A 52 -5.38 2.97 -18.77
N LYS A 53 -4.34 3.39 -18.03
CA LYS A 53 -4.27 3.27 -16.57
C LYS A 53 -4.29 4.62 -15.86
N ALA A 54 -4.63 5.68 -16.59
CA ALA A 54 -4.58 7.04 -16.10
C ALA A 54 -5.78 7.84 -16.65
N PRO A 55 -6.34 8.76 -15.86
CA PRO A 55 -7.41 9.63 -16.30
C PRO A 55 -6.95 10.57 -17.43
N ALA A 56 -7.87 10.97 -18.31
CA ALA A 56 -7.54 11.64 -19.57
C ALA A 56 -7.35 13.16 -19.50
N HIS A 57 -7.81 13.84 -18.43
CA HIS A 57 -7.96 15.30 -18.46
C HIS A 57 -7.40 16.02 -17.23
N GLU A 58 -7.03 17.28 -17.41
CA GLU A 58 -6.65 18.16 -16.31
C GLU A 58 -7.80 18.29 -15.31
N GLY A 59 -7.47 18.33 -14.01
CA GLY A 59 -8.46 18.43 -12.96
C GLY A 59 -9.35 17.19 -12.80
N TRP A 60 -9.00 16.04 -13.39
CA TRP A 60 -9.70 14.76 -13.21
C TRP A 60 -9.99 14.44 -11.74
N ASN A 61 -9.10 14.86 -10.83
CA ASN A 61 -9.23 14.54 -9.43
C ASN A 61 -10.24 15.45 -8.72
N ARG A 62 -10.62 16.63 -9.23
CA ARG A 62 -11.55 17.59 -8.58
C ARG A 62 -12.91 16.95 -8.25
N ASP A 63 -13.52 17.37 -7.15
CA ASP A 63 -14.70 16.69 -6.60
C ASP A 63 -15.88 16.64 -7.57
N GLU A 64 -16.05 17.68 -8.41
CA GLU A 64 -17.06 17.73 -9.46
C GLU A 64 -16.89 16.66 -10.56
N ASN A 65 -15.65 16.18 -10.76
CA ASN A 65 -15.28 15.22 -11.79
C ASN A 65 -15.25 13.77 -11.27
N LEU A 66 -15.37 13.56 -9.96
CA LEU A 66 -15.44 12.23 -9.37
C LEU A 66 -16.86 11.67 -9.43
N ILE A 67 -17.00 10.38 -9.71
CA ILE A 67 -18.27 9.67 -9.66
C ILE A 67 -18.47 9.11 -8.24
N LYS A 68 -19.41 9.72 -7.49
CA LYS A 68 -19.69 9.40 -6.08
C LYS A 68 -21.11 8.89 -5.82
N THR A 69 -21.89 8.64 -6.86
CA THR A 69 -23.26 8.08 -6.71
C THR A 69 -23.45 6.87 -7.61
N ALA A 70 -24.19 5.87 -7.12
CA ALA A 70 -24.50 4.64 -7.85
C ALA A 70 -25.15 4.93 -9.21
N ALA A 71 -26.09 5.88 -9.27
CA ALA A 71 -26.76 6.26 -10.51
C ALA A 71 -25.78 6.81 -11.56
N ARG A 72 -24.85 7.69 -11.17
CA ARG A 72 -23.83 8.23 -12.10
C ARG A 72 -22.85 7.14 -12.53
N ALA A 73 -22.47 6.24 -11.63
CA ALA A 73 -21.61 5.11 -11.97
C ALA A 73 -22.28 4.19 -12.99
N TRP A 74 -23.50 3.73 -12.71
CA TRP A 74 -24.27 2.91 -13.64
C TRP A 74 -24.38 3.57 -15.01
N GLN A 75 -24.75 4.85 -15.06
CA GLN A 75 -24.89 5.59 -16.32
C GLN A 75 -23.56 5.67 -17.09
N HIS A 76 -22.43 5.94 -16.42
CA HIS A 76 -21.12 6.04 -17.07
C HIS A 76 -20.71 4.71 -17.70
N TRP A 77 -20.67 3.63 -16.92
CA TRP A 77 -20.17 2.34 -17.40
C TRP A 77 -21.15 1.60 -18.32
N LEU A 78 -22.43 1.99 -18.33
CA LEU A 78 -23.38 1.58 -19.36
C LEU A 78 -23.07 2.25 -20.70
N ALA A 79 -22.75 3.55 -20.69
CA ALA A 79 -22.41 4.31 -21.90
C ALA A 79 -20.98 4.03 -22.41
N HIS A 80 -20.07 3.68 -21.50
CA HIS A 80 -18.65 3.45 -21.77
C HIS A 80 -18.20 2.07 -21.24
N PRO A 81 -18.68 0.97 -21.84
CA PRO A 81 -18.48 -0.39 -21.32
C PRO A 81 -17.02 -0.89 -21.37
N HIS A 82 -16.12 -0.11 -21.98
CA HIS A 82 -14.70 -0.45 -22.11
C HIS A 82 -13.79 0.44 -21.25
N ASP A 83 -14.34 1.46 -20.57
CA ASP A 83 -13.57 2.29 -19.66
C ASP A 83 -13.22 1.49 -18.39
N GLY A 84 -12.00 1.68 -17.90
CA GLY A 84 -11.58 1.20 -16.59
C GLY A 84 -12.18 2.03 -15.45
N MET A 85 -12.06 1.49 -14.25
CA MET A 85 -12.40 2.12 -12.97
C MET A 85 -11.12 2.40 -12.19
N GLY A 86 -10.95 3.65 -11.78
CA GLY A 86 -10.02 4.03 -10.73
C GLY A 86 -10.75 4.45 -9.46
N VAL A 87 -10.04 4.45 -8.34
CA VAL A 87 -10.45 5.07 -7.09
C VAL A 87 -9.57 6.27 -6.79
N CYS A 88 -10.16 7.42 -6.43
CA CYS A 88 -9.40 8.56 -5.93
C CYS A 88 -9.20 8.39 -4.42
N LEU A 89 -7.95 8.24 -3.96
CA LEU A 89 -7.65 7.75 -2.61
C LEU A 89 -8.20 8.64 -1.49
N SER A 90 -7.82 9.93 -1.48
CA SER A 90 -8.21 10.84 -0.39
C SER A 90 -9.74 11.00 -0.23
N PRO A 91 -10.53 11.27 -1.29
CA PRO A 91 -11.99 11.32 -1.17
C PRO A 91 -12.61 9.98 -0.75
N SER A 92 -11.95 8.85 -1.06
CA SER A 92 -12.39 7.50 -0.66
C SER A 92 -11.83 7.07 0.71
N ARG A 93 -11.14 7.97 1.42
CA ARG A 93 -10.52 7.73 2.73
C ARG A 93 -9.56 6.52 2.73
N LEU A 94 -8.81 6.36 1.64
CA LEU A 94 -7.81 5.32 1.46
C LEU A 94 -6.39 5.89 1.40
N VAL A 95 -5.44 5.02 1.71
CA VAL A 95 -4.03 5.10 1.33
C VAL A 95 -3.62 3.74 0.79
N SER A 96 -2.55 3.67 0.00
CA SER A 96 -2.10 2.38 -0.55
C SER A 96 -0.59 2.23 -0.56
N LEU A 97 -0.17 0.96 -0.56
CA LEU A 97 1.19 0.51 -0.84
C LEU A 97 1.17 -0.16 -2.22
N ASP A 98 1.75 0.51 -3.21
CA ASP A 98 1.93 0.00 -4.56
C ASP A 98 3.30 -0.69 -4.65
N VAL A 99 3.31 -1.95 -5.07
CA VAL A 99 4.51 -2.79 -5.12
C VAL A 99 4.93 -2.99 -6.57
N ASP A 100 5.85 -2.18 -7.07
CA ASP A 100 6.37 -2.26 -8.44
C ASP A 100 7.42 -3.36 -8.63
N TYR A 101 8.27 -3.61 -7.62
CA TYR A 101 9.30 -4.65 -7.66
C TYR A 101 9.21 -5.56 -6.43
N PRO A 102 8.43 -6.67 -6.48
CA PRO A 102 8.11 -7.48 -5.32
C PRO A 102 9.30 -8.04 -4.54
N GLU A 103 10.38 -8.43 -5.23
CA GLU A 103 11.60 -8.93 -4.57
C GLU A 103 12.27 -7.82 -3.76
N GLY A 104 12.44 -6.63 -4.36
CA GLY A 104 12.99 -5.48 -3.65
C GLY A 104 12.07 -5.00 -2.52
N ALA A 105 10.76 -5.02 -2.73
CA ALA A 105 9.77 -4.63 -1.72
C ALA A 105 9.86 -5.51 -0.48
N ARG A 106 9.95 -6.84 -0.65
CA ARG A 106 10.21 -7.77 0.47
C ARG A 106 11.50 -7.42 1.21
N ALA A 107 12.58 -7.15 0.48
CA ALA A 107 13.88 -6.85 1.08
C ALA A 107 13.87 -5.53 1.89
N VAL A 108 13.24 -4.47 1.37
CA VAL A 108 13.20 -3.18 2.07
C VAL A 108 12.21 -3.17 3.23
N LEU A 109 11.06 -3.84 3.12
CA LEU A 109 10.04 -3.90 4.18
C LEU A 109 10.46 -4.82 5.32
N ALA A 110 11.08 -5.97 5.02
CA ALA A 110 11.55 -6.89 6.06
C ALA A 110 12.64 -6.26 6.94
N ALA A 111 13.44 -5.32 6.41
CA ALA A 111 14.42 -4.57 7.17
C ALA A 111 13.77 -3.64 8.23
N GLU A 112 12.51 -3.28 8.04
CA GLU A 112 11.70 -2.48 8.95
C GLU A 112 10.76 -3.37 9.80
N GLY A 113 10.93 -4.69 9.75
CA GLY A 113 10.10 -5.64 10.48
C GLY A 113 8.72 -5.90 9.86
N ILE A 114 8.51 -5.48 8.61
CA ILE A 114 7.23 -5.63 7.90
C ILE A 114 7.31 -6.83 6.94
N ASP A 115 6.46 -7.84 7.16
CA ASP A 115 6.30 -8.98 6.26
C ASP A 115 5.24 -8.67 5.19
N LEU A 116 5.70 -8.47 3.94
CA LEU A 116 4.82 -8.14 2.82
C LEU A 116 3.83 -9.26 2.50
N ASP A 117 4.24 -10.53 2.56
CA ASP A 117 3.38 -11.65 2.20
C ASP A 117 2.29 -11.84 3.26
N ALA A 118 2.62 -11.64 4.55
CA ALA A 118 1.64 -11.60 5.63
C ALA A 118 0.65 -10.42 5.49
N LEU A 119 1.13 -9.24 5.07
CA LEU A 119 0.26 -8.09 4.77
C LEU A 119 -0.69 -8.39 3.62
N MET A 120 -0.21 -8.96 2.51
CA MET A 120 -1.04 -9.32 1.36
C MET A 120 -2.14 -10.33 1.72
N ALA A 121 -1.84 -11.28 2.60
CA ALA A 121 -2.79 -12.28 3.06
C ALA A 121 -3.89 -11.72 3.99
N SER A 122 -3.62 -10.59 4.66
CA SER A 122 -4.50 -10.00 5.68
C SER A 122 -5.17 -8.70 5.25
N THR A 123 -4.71 -8.07 4.16
CA THR A 123 -5.15 -6.76 3.68
C THR A 123 -5.77 -6.86 2.31
N SER A 124 -6.79 -6.01 2.05
CA SER A 124 -7.34 -5.82 0.71
C SER A 124 -6.24 -5.59 -0.31
N THR A 125 -6.07 -6.53 -1.24
CA THR A 125 -4.94 -6.56 -2.18
C THR A 125 -5.46 -6.77 -3.59
N ILE A 126 -5.10 -5.85 -4.48
CA ILE A 126 -5.35 -5.92 -5.92
C ILE A 126 -4.11 -6.47 -6.62
N ILE A 127 -4.32 -7.29 -7.65
CA ILE A 127 -3.27 -7.76 -8.56
C ILE A 127 -3.62 -7.31 -9.97
N GLY A 128 -2.77 -6.45 -10.54
CA GLY A 128 -2.70 -6.18 -11.97
C GLY A 128 -1.48 -6.87 -12.56
N ARG A 129 -0.36 -6.13 -12.65
CA ARG A 129 0.97 -6.72 -12.88
C ARG A 129 1.62 -7.19 -11.59
N ALA A 130 1.46 -6.40 -10.53
CA ALA A 130 2.05 -6.60 -9.23
C ALA A 130 1.06 -6.19 -8.13
N PRO A 131 1.34 -6.47 -6.86
CA PRO A 131 0.42 -6.18 -5.76
C PRO A 131 0.23 -4.69 -5.47
N LEU A 132 -1.00 -4.32 -5.16
CA LEU A 132 -1.39 -3.04 -4.58
C LEU A 132 -2.22 -3.32 -3.34
N LEU A 133 -1.78 -2.86 -2.18
CA LEU A 133 -2.47 -3.05 -0.90
C LEU A 133 -3.16 -1.76 -0.50
N GLU A 134 -4.45 -1.82 -0.16
CA GLU A 134 -5.26 -0.66 0.21
C GLU A 134 -5.63 -0.70 1.70
N PHE A 135 -5.45 0.45 2.36
CA PHE A 135 -5.72 0.65 3.78
C PHE A 135 -6.62 1.87 4.00
N LYS A 136 -7.33 1.90 5.11
CA LYS A 136 -8.00 3.12 5.57
C LYS A 136 -6.97 4.20 5.87
N ALA A 137 -7.20 5.40 5.34
CA ALA A 137 -6.36 6.55 5.61
C ALA A 137 -6.33 6.90 7.10
N PRO A 138 -5.15 7.16 7.69
CA PRO A 138 -5.06 7.68 9.06
C PRO A 138 -5.61 9.10 9.14
N ALA A 139 -5.86 9.57 10.36
CA ALA A 139 -6.32 10.95 10.60
C ALA A 139 -5.25 11.99 10.23
N ALA A 140 -3.97 11.65 10.42
CA ALA A 140 -2.86 12.49 9.99
C ALA A 140 -2.73 12.49 8.47
N ALA A 141 -2.52 13.66 7.89
CA ALA A 141 -2.30 13.78 6.45
C ALA A 141 -0.96 13.15 6.06
N LEU A 142 -1.01 12.18 5.14
CA LEU A 142 0.17 11.57 4.53
C LEU A 142 0.36 12.11 3.10
N GLY A 143 1.61 12.23 2.68
CA GLY A 143 1.99 12.58 1.31
C GLY A 143 2.44 11.35 0.52
N ARG A 144 2.45 11.45 -0.82
CA ARG A 144 3.03 10.40 -1.66
C ARG A 144 4.55 10.32 -1.43
N LYS A 145 5.07 9.10 -1.30
CA LYS A 145 6.49 8.79 -1.15
C LYS A 145 6.85 7.57 -1.98
N SER A 146 8.09 7.47 -2.46
CA SER A 146 8.53 6.32 -3.27
C SER A 146 9.97 5.92 -2.99
N VAL A 147 10.19 4.60 -2.98
CA VAL A 147 11.53 4.02 -2.96
C VAL A 147 11.87 3.68 -4.41
N VAL A 148 12.93 4.31 -4.91
CA VAL A 148 13.43 4.09 -6.25
C VAL A 148 14.90 3.71 -6.16
N TRP A 149 15.24 2.57 -6.73
CA TRP A 149 16.61 2.09 -6.84
C TRP A 149 17.24 2.57 -8.16
N PRO A 150 18.57 2.73 -8.20
CA PRO A 150 19.25 3.15 -9.41
C PRO A 150 19.07 2.11 -10.54
N PRO A 151 19.32 2.50 -11.80
CA PRO A 151 19.39 1.56 -12.92
C PRO A 151 20.34 0.39 -12.63
N ARG A 152 20.07 -0.82 -13.17
CA ARG A 152 20.94 -1.98 -12.97
C ARG A 152 22.21 -1.89 -13.81
N ALA A 153 22.10 -1.28 -14.97
CA ALA A 153 23.19 -1.03 -15.90
C ALA A 153 23.10 0.39 -16.48
N GLY A 154 24.20 0.84 -17.09
CA GLY A 154 24.25 2.12 -17.81
C GLY A 154 23.22 2.15 -18.95
N GLY A 155 22.40 3.20 -18.99
CA GLY A 155 21.36 3.39 -20.01
C GLY A 155 19.97 2.84 -19.66
N GLU A 156 19.83 2.10 -18.56
CA GLU A 156 18.53 1.65 -18.07
C GLU A 156 17.79 2.73 -17.25
N LYS A 157 16.48 2.54 -17.06
CA LYS A 157 15.67 3.40 -16.19
C LYS A 157 15.85 2.99 -14.71
N PRO A 158 15.71 3.93 -13.77
CA PRO A 158 15.59 3.59 -12.35
C PRO A 158 14.44 2.62 -12.10
N VAL A 159 14.59 1.79 -11.06
CA VAL A 159 13.59 0.77 -10.68
C VAL A 159 12.79 1.30 -9.50
N THR A 160 11.51 1.62 -9.71
CA THR A 160 10.60 1.84 -8.58
C THR A 160 10.39 0.52 -7.85
N VAL A 161 10.57 0.55 -6.53
CA VAL A 161 10.46 -0.64 -5.68
C VAL A 161 9.07 -0.70 -5.05
N ILE A 162 8.71 0.39 -4.36
CA ILE A 162 7.40 0.62 -3.78
C ILE A 162 7.01 2.10 -3.90
N GLU A 163 5.72 2.36 -3.91
CA GLU A 163 5.15 3.68 -3.66
C GLU A 163 4.17 3.64 -2.49
N LEU A 164 4.34 4.56 -1.56
CA LEU A 164 3.36 4.86 -0.52
C LEU A 164 2.49 6.01 -1.03
N ARG A 165 1.21 5.74 -1.25
CA ARG A 165 0.29 6.63 -1.99
C ARG A 165 -0.81 7.15 -1.09
N ALA A 166 -0.87 8.47 -0.99
CA ALA A 166 -1.88 9.21 -0.24
C ALA A 166 -2.22 10.51 -0.98
N GLY A 167 -3.34 11.13 -0.59
CA GLY A 167 -3.85 12.34 -1.25
C GLY A 167 -4.72 12.04 -2.46
N ARG A 168 -4.87 13.02 -3.36
CA ARG A 168 -5.78 12.93 -4.53
C ARG A 168 -5.07 12.28 -5.73
N VAL A 169 -4.59 11.06 -5.49
CA VAL A 169 -4.01 10.14 -6.47
C VAL A 169 -4.99 9.01 -6.76
N GLN A 170 -4.75 8.26 -7.84
CA GLN A 170 -5.66 7.23 -8.32
C GLN A 170 -5.00 5.87 -8.37
N ASP A 171 -5.75 4.85 -7.95
CA ASP A 171 -5.40 3.43 -8.08
C ASP A 171 -6.44 2.69 -8.91
N VAL A 172 -6.01 1.70 -9.70
CA VAL A 172 -6.88 1.01 -10.67
C VAL A 172 -7.61 -0.13 -9.97
N LEU A 173 -8.94 -0.16 -10.10
CA LEU A 173 -9.79 -1.15 -9.45
C LEU A 173 -10.11 -2.34 -10.37
N PRO A 174 -10.25 -3.55 -9.81
CA PRO A 174 -10.91 -4.66 -10.49
C PRO A 174 -12.35 -4.32 -10.91
N PRO A 175 -12.88 -4.87 -12.01
CA PRO A 175 -12.24 -5.77 -12.96
C PRO A 175 -11.69 -5.03 -14.20
N SER A 176 -11.18 -3.79 -14.06
CA SER A 176 -10.59 -3.04 -15.19
C SER A 176 -9.54 -3.87 -15.94
N ILE A 177 -9.36 -3.63 -17.24
CA ILE A 177 -8.37 -4.37 -18.04
C ILE A 177 -7.03 -3.64 -18.05
N HIS A 178 -5.95 -4.33 -17.68
CA HIS A 178 -4.61 -3.79 -17.73
C HIS A 178 -4.16 -3.61 -19.19
N PRO A 179 -3.67 -2.42 -19.61
CA PRO A 179 -3.36 -2.15 -21.01
C PRO A 179 -2.23 -3.00 -21.57
N ASP A 180 -1.16 -3.22 -20.78
CA ASP A 180 -0.01 -3.99 -21.26
C ASP A 180 -0.21 -5.52 -21.19
N THR A 181 -0.87 -6.05 -20.16
CA THR A 181 -1.03 -7.51 -20.00
C THR A 181 -2.30 -8.03 -20.64
N HIS A 182 -3.25 -7.14 -20.96
CA HIS A 182 -4.60 -7.45 -21.43
C HIS A 182 -5.40 -8.37 -20.48
N GLN A 183 -4.95 -8.50 -19.24
CA GLN A 183 -5.64 -9.26 -18.18
C GLN A 183 -6.40 -8.28 -17.26
N PRO A 184 -7.53 -8.72 -16.66
CA PRO A 184 -8.21 -7.92 -15.67
C PRO A 184 -7.36 -7.74 -14.41
N TYR A 185 -7.48 -6.57 -13.78
CA TYR A 185 -7.14 -6.42 -12.37
C TYR A 185 -8.07 -7.31 -11.55
N THR A 186 -7.53 -7.99 -10.53
CA THR A 186 -8.29 -8.92 -9.69
C THR A 186 -8.02 -8.67 -8.21
N TRP A 187 -8.98 -9.03 -7.36
CA TRP A 187 -8.76 -9.06 -5.92
C TRP A 187 -8.03 -10.36 -5.55
N HIS A 188 -6.80 -10.26 -5.04
CA HIS A 188 -6.14 -11.39 -4.39
C HIS A 188 -6.76 -11.65 -3.02
N THR A 189 -6.88 -10.58 -2.23
CA THR A 189 -7.61 -10.55 -0.96
C THR A 189 -8.68 -9.48 -1.10
N PRO A 190 -9.97 -9.82 -1.24
CA PRO A 190 -11.03 -8.82 -1.42
C PRO A 190 -11.40 -8.14 -0.09
N PRO A 191 -11.81 -6.85 -0.12
CA PRO A 191 -12.39 -6.19 1.05
C PRO A 191 -13.69 -6.88 1.48
N LYS A 192 -13.77 -7.34 2.72
CA LYS A 192 -14.98 -7.98 3.29
C LYS A 192 -15.92 -6.95 3.93
N ASP A 193 -15.48 -6.38 5.04
CA ASP A 193 -16.22 -5.39 5.84
C ASP A 193 -15.61 -3.98 5.75
N GLY A 194 -14.87 -3.74 4.67
CA GLY A 194 -14.11 -2.51 4.43
C GLY A 194 -12.61 -2.75 4.39
N PHE A 195 -11.86 -1.70 4.67
CA PHE A 195 -10.40 -1.67 4.60
C PHE A 195 -9.80 -1.61 6.01
N PRO A 196 -8.76 -2.40 6.31
CA PRO A 196 -8.12 -2.36 7.62
C PRO A 196 -7.44 -1.01 7.86
N PRO A 197 -7.20 -0.61 9.13
CA PRO A 197 -6.35 0.53 9.42
C PRO A 197 -4.94 0.31 8.86
N LEU A 198 -4.25 1.41 8.52
CA LEU A 198 -2.83 1.36 8.17
C LEU A 198 -2.04 0.77 9.36
N PRO A 199 -1.26 -0.30 9.18
CA PRO A 199 -0.42 -0.87 10.24
C PRO A 199 0.52 0.17 10.82
N GLU A 200 0.76 0.12 12.13
CA GLU A 200 1.54 1.12 12.86
C GLU A 200 2.97 1.19 12.32
N GLU A 201 3.60 0.04 12.04
CA GLU A 201 4.95 -0.04 11.49
C GLU A 201 5.04 0.64 10.11
N LEU A 202 4.03 0.45 9.26
CA LEU A 202 3.97 1.09 7.95
C LEU A 202 3.70 2.59 8.06
N HIS A 203 2.90 3.01 9.04
CA HIS A 203 2.63 4.40 9.32
C HIS A 203 3.87 5.14 9.84
N GLU A 204 4.59 4.57 10.80
CA GLU A 204 5.84 5.12 11.35
C GLU A 204 6.91 5.26 10.25
N LEU A 205 7.07 4.22 9.43
CA LEU A 205 7.94 4.23 8.26
C LEU A 205 7.59 5.38 7.30
N TRP A 206 6.30 5.65 7.09
CA TRP A 206 5.83 6.72 6.21
C TRP A 206 6.13 8.11 6.79
N LEU A 207 6.03 8.27 8.12
CA LEU A 207 6.35 9.52 8.81
C LEU A 207 7.87 9.80 8.81
N ASP A 208 8.69 8.76 9.03
CA ASP A 208 10.16 8.83 8.99
C ASP A 208 10.73 8.42 7.62
N PHE A 209 10.04 8.83 6.54
CA PHE A 209 10.33 8.30 5.21
C PHE A 209 11.75 8.57 4.73
N ASP A 210 12.38 9.69 5.09
CA ASP A 210 13.72 10.02 4.60
C ASP A 210 14.78 9.08 5.19
N ALA A 211 14.66 8.72 6.47
CA ALA A 211 15.55 7.74 7.09
C ALA A 211 15.29 6.33 6.52
N PHE A 212 14.02 5.95 6.38
CA PHE A 212 13.64 4.70 5.71
C PHE A 212 14.20 4.63 4.29
N LYS A 213 14.03 5.68 3.48
CA LYS A 213 14.49 5.73 2.08
C LYS A 213 15.98 5.47 1.97
N HIS A 214 16.79 6.02 2.87
CA HIS A 214 18.23 5.76 2.90
C HIS A 214 18.53 4.28 3.24
N ARG A 215 17.89 3.71 4.27
CA ARG A 215 18.04 2.28 4.60
C ARG A 215 17.60 1.37 3.46
N ALA A 216 16.45 1.67 2.84
CA ALA A 216 15.91 0.96 1.69
C ALA A 216 16.83 1.04 0.46
N ARG A 217 17.47 2.20 0.22
CA ARG A 217 18.46 2.38 -0.84
C ARG A 217 19.67 1.45 -0.67
N ASN A 218 20.12 1.25 0.58
CA ASN A 218 21.22 0.37 0.94
C ASN A 218 20.86 -1.13 0.88
N ARG A 219 19.60 -1.49 0.61
CA ARG A 219 19.17 -2.85 0.31
C ARG A 219 19.20 -3.19 -1.18
N CYS A 220 19.51 -2.22 -2.04
CA CYS A 220 19.64 -2.46 -3.48
C CYS A 220 20.85 -3.38 -3.77
N PRO A 221 20.65 -4.57 -4.38
CA PRO A 221 21.72 -5.56 -4.50
C PRO A 221 22.78 -5.22 -5.55
N TRP A 222 22.52 -4.25 -6.43
CA TRP A 222 23.46 -3.84 -7.49
C TRP A 222 24.08 -2.46 -7.27
N ALA A 223 23.88 -1.86 -6.09
CA ALA A 223 24.39 -0.55 -5.81
C ALA A 223 25.27 -0.54 -4.58
N SER A 224 26.35 0.23 -4.64
CA SER A 224 27.22 0.46 -3.49
C SER A 224 26.42 1.09 -2.35
N PRO A 225 26.52 0.56 -1.11
CA PRO A 225 25.89 1.16 0.05
C PRO A 225 26.39 2.59 0.27
N GLU A 226 25.46 3.50 0.56
CA GLU A 226 25.77 4.84 1.01
C GLU A 226 26.09 4.81 2.51
N PRO A 227 27.07 5.60 2.98
CA PRO A 227 27.37 5.69 4.40
C PRO A 227 26.17 6.26 5.16
N GLU A 228 25.99 5.80 6.40
CA GLU A 228 24.91 6.28 7.25
C GLU A 228 25.04 7.82 7.41
N PRO A 229 23.94 8.58 7.24
CA PRO A 229 23.99 10.02 7.37
C PRO A 229 24.56 10.38 8.74
N ALA A 230 25.51 11.31 8.75
CA ALA A 230 26.11 11.78 9.99
C ALA A 230 25.00 12.20 10.94
N ARG A 231 24.92 11.55 12.11
CA ARG A 231 23.96 11.93 13.15
C ARG A 231 24.10 13.43 13.36
N ARG A 232 22.98 14.16 13.30
CA ARG A 232 22.99 15.58 13.65
C ARG A 232 23.68 15.66 15.01
N PRO A 233 24.77 16.42 15.16
CA PRO A 233 25.43 16.52 16.45
C PRO A 233 24.34 16.92 17.44
N GLU A 234 24.22 16.15 18.53
CA GLU A 234 23.30 16.52 19.60
C GLU A 234 23.54 18.00 19.91
N PRO A 235 22.48 18.82 20.01
CA PRO A 235 22.67 20.22 20.35
C PRO A 235 23.60 20.26 21.56
N ARG A 236 24.77 20.88 21.36
CA ARG A 236 25.85 20.89 22.35
C ARG A 236 25.20 21.39 23.64
N ARG A 237 25.02 20.49 24.61
CA ARG A 237 24.33 20.83 25.86
C ARG A 237 25.08 22.03 26.41
N VAL A 238 24.39 23.17 26.47
CA VAL A 238 24.98 24.39 27.04
C VAL A 238 25.35 24.02 28.48
N PRO A 239 26.61 24.17 28.92
CA PRO A 239 26.97 23.87 30.29
C PRO A 239 26.03 24.66 31.21
N ARG A 240 25.29 23.95 32.05
CA ARG A 240 24.36 24.58 32.99
C ARG A 240 25.21 25.42 33.96
N ALA A 241 24.76 26.63 34.27
CA ALA A 241 25.47 27.50 35.19
C ALA A 241 25.74 26.75 36.52
N PRO A 242 26.95 26.89 37.12
CA PRO A 242 27.26 26.27 38.40
C PRO A 242 26.19 26.61 39.44
N GLY A 243 25.65 25.60 40.13
CA GLY A 243 24.62 25.76 41.16
C GLY A 243 23.17 25.64 40.68
N THR A 244 22.91 25.37 39.39
CA THR A 244 21.53 25.16 38.92
C THR A 244 21.07 23.72 39.20
N VAL A 245 20.07 23.54 40.07
CA VAL A 245 19.47 22.23 40.35
C VAL A 245 18.78 21.70 39.09
N SER A 246 19.17 20.49 38.66
CA SER A 246 18.55 19.84 37.51
C SER A 246 17.36 19.01 37.95
N VAL A 247 16.14 19.47 37.64
CA VAL A 247 14.90 18.72 37.92
C VAL A 247 15.00 17.28 37.41
N ILE A 248 15.53 17.07 36.20
CA ILE A 248 15.72 15.72 35.62
C ILE A 248 16.73 14.90 36.46
N ALA A 249 17.84 15.51 36.91
CA ALA A 249 18.83 14.77 37.70
C ALA A 249 18.31 14.47 39.11
N THR A 250 17.59 15.42 39.73
CA THR A 250 16.94 15.22 41.02
C THR A 250 15.88 14.12 40.92
N PHE A 251 15.08 14.11 39.85
CA PHE A 251 14.10 13.07 39.59
C PHE A 251 14.77 11.70 39.38
N ASN A 252 15.78 11.61 38.52
CA ASN A 252 16.49 10.35 38.27
C ASN A 252 17.28 9.85 39.50
N ALA A 253 17.67 10.74 40.42
CA ALA A 253 18.29 10.35 41.68
C ALA A 253 17.26 9.87 42.72
N ALA A 254 16.04 10.41 42.68
CA ALA A 254 14.96 10.05 43.59
C ALA A 254 14.15 8.83 43.13
N HIS A 255 14.22 8.48 41.85
CA HIS A 255 13.40 7.42 41.26
C HIS A 255 14.25 6.48 40.40
N ASP A 256 14.05 5.18 40.62
CA ASP A 256 14.60 4.14 39.73
C ASP A 256 13.71 4.02 38.48
N PRO A 257 14.24 4.32 37.27
CA PRO A 257 13.49 4.18 36.04
C PRO A 257 12.96 2.77 35.80
N VAL A 258 13.65 1.73 36.29
CA VAL A 258 13.20 0.34 36.18
C VAL A 258 11.94 0.12 37.01
N ALA A 259 11.95 0.56 38.26
CA ALA A 259 10.79 0.45 39.14
C ALA A 259 9.57 1.23 38.59
N ILE A 260 9.79 2.39 37.95
CA ILE A 260 8.71 3.13 37.28
C ILE A 260 8.12 2.31 36.13
N LEU A 261 8.96 1.75 35.26
CA LEU A 261 8.51 0.94 34.12
C LEU A 261 7.70 -0.28 34.59
N GLU A 262 8.19 -0.99 35.60
CA GLU A 262 7.50 -2.14 36.20
C GLU A 262 6.16 -1.75 36.83
N ALA A 263 6.12 -0.66 37.60
CA ALA A 263 4.89 -0.15 38.22
C ALA A 263 3.82 0.23 37.19
N HIS A 264 4.24 0.60 35.98
CA HIS A 264 3.36 0.93 34.86
C HIS A 264 3.17 -0.23 33.88
N GLY A 265 3.49 -1.47 34.27
CA GLY A 265 3.14 -2.69 33.52
C GLY A 265 4.07 -3.00 32.34
N TYR A 266 5.21 -2.33 32.21
CA TYR A 266 6.19 -2.68 31.19
C TYR A 266 6.88 -4.00 31.56
N GLN A 267 7.13 -4.85 30.56
CA GLN A 267 7.73 -6.16 30.74
C GLN A 267 9.14 -6.22 30.18
N ARG A 268 10.10 -6.75 30.95
CA ARG A 268 11.48 -6.93 30.48
C ARG A 268 11.53 -7.90 29.29
N ALA A 269 12.16 -7.48 28.20
CA ALA A 269 12.32 -8.24 26.96
C ALA A 269 13.79 -8.23 26.51
N GLY A 270 14.70 -8.53 27.44
CA GLY A 270 16.15 -8.56 27.23
C GLY A 270 16.93 -7.82 28.32
N ARG A 271 18.24 -7.63 28.11
CA ARG A 271 19.12 -7.01 29.12
C ARG A 271 18.80 -5.52 29.36
N GLN A 272 18.41 -4.79 28.32
CA GLN A 272 18.11 -3.36 28.37
C GLN A 272 16.75 -3.00 27.76
N ARG A 273 16.00 -3.95 27.20
CA ARG A 273 14.76 -3.67 26.46
C ARG A 273 13.52 -4.01 27.29
N TRP A 274 12.50 -3.17 27.20
CA TRP A 274 11.22 -3.27 27.91
C TRP A 274 10.07 -3.17 26.90
N LYS A 275 9.07 -4.04 27.00
CA LYS A 275 7.85 -4.04 26.20
C LYS A 275 6.76 -3.24 26.92
N SER A 276 6.02 -2.45 26.16
CA SER A 276 4.87 -1.70 26.68
C SER A 276 3.72 -2.63 27.07
N PRO A 277 2.97 -2.35 28.15
CA PRO A 277 1.76 -3.10 28.52
C PRO A 277 0.67 -3.04 27.43
N ASN A 278 0.67 -1.98 26.61
CA ASN A 278 -0.37 -1.72 25.60
C ASN A 278 0.13 -1.96 24.17
N GLY A 279 1.35 -2.48 23.98
CA GLY A 279 1.96 -2.65 22.66
C GLY A 279 1.56 -3.96 21.99
N HIS A 280 0.79 -3.89 20.90
CA HIS A 280 0.59 -5.00 19.95
C HIS A 280 1.56 -4.82 18.77
N GLY A 281 2.85 -5.05 18.99
CA GLY A 281 3.91 -4.79 18.00
C GLY A 281 5.22 -4.43 18.70
N GLY A 282 6.37 -4.55 18.03
CA GLY A 282 7.72 -4.49 18.61
C GLY A 282 8.15 -3.20 19.35
N GLY A 283 7.25 -2.25 19.60
CA GLY A 283 7.49 -1.04 20.37
C GLY A 283 7.89 -1.30 21.82
N GLY A 284 8.96 -0.65 22.28
CA GLY A 284 9.51 -0.84 23.61
C GLY A 284 10.50 0.24 24.04
N VAL A 285 10.78 0.33 25.33
CA VAL A 285 11.77 1.27 25.90
C VAL A 285 13.12 0.58 25.99
N VAL A 286 14.20 1.27 25.63
CA VAL A 286 15.58 0.79 25.83
C VAL A 286 16.21 1.60 26.96
N GLN A 287 16.64 0.90 28.00
CA GLN A 287 17.38 1.47 29.12
C GLN A 287 18.83 1.71 28.70
N LEU A 288 19.23 2.98 28.61
CA LEU A 288 20.61 3.36 28.32
C LEU A 288 21.47 3.30 29.59
N GLU A 289 22.70 2.82 29.47
CA GLU A 289 23.66 2.71 30.60
C GLU A 289 24.04 4.06 31.22
N SER A 290 23.78 5.18 30.52
CA SER A 290 24.08 6.53 30.98
C SER A 290 23.08 7.10 32.00
N GLY A 291 21.94 6.44 32.24
CA GLY A 291 20.88 6.94 33.13
C GLY A 291 20.32 8.32 32.71
N LYS A 292 20.45 8.66 31.43
CA LYS A 292 20.08 9.95 30.82
C LYS A 292 19.24 9.74 29.58
#